data_AF-B9FGW0-F1
#
_entry.id   AF-B9FGW0-F1
#
_cell.length_a   1.000
_cell.length_b   1.000
_cell.length_c   1.000
_cell.angle_alpha   90.00
_cell.angle_beta   90.00
_cell.angle_gamma   90.00
#
_symmetry.space_group_name_H-M   'P 1'
#
loop_
_entity.id
_entity.type
_entity.pdbx_description
1 polymer ?
#
loop_
_entity_poly.entity_id
_entity_poly.type
_entity_poly.pdbx_seq_one_letter_code
_entity_poly.pdbx_strand_id
1 'polypeptide(L)'
;MRSPRLRRNPPPATAAAAAPAPDQFRPGDLVEVLPDEPGYRGAHFPASVTASHANPRGYTVAYDGSGCPLGEVVAASQATPAPARRAARRATGGARRRGCVQGRGVGISKTMPYKKGTQVEVAKLEGNSVVAWFSAAVEKAIWKNSLLVDYNCSKNDGSVLPKEIVDLKHIRPHPQHASAIIFCINDEVEGFQGNGWWLGVITDVHPEFRYTFKAAHSGKEIQLDQKALRLRYDWTHDQWQQVTQMIPGLFYMLLPTFHNNVTKKFAKGSKVEVTSNDDGFHGAWFQGTALKYVNNKILVEYDALKADDEITPLTEAIEVQHVRPCPPDIPVTSGFNLLDEVDACWNDGWWVGVISKVNSGDRYMVYFRSSTEETEFGHEQLRLHCDWVGGRWMRASLGLEA
;
A
#
# COMPACT_ATOMS: atom_id res chain seq x y z
N MET A 1 -20.43 32.74 104.14
CA MET A 1 -21.09 31.49 103.69
C MET A 1 -20.86 31.30 102.21
N ARG A 2 -20.24 30.20 101.77
CA ARG A 2 -20.74 29.31 100.71
C ARG A 2 -19.74 28.16 100.44
N SER A 3 -20.28 26.99 100.75
CA SER A 3 -20.02 25.58 100.44
C SER A 3 -19.24 25.21 99.16
N PRO A 4 -18.79 23.94 99.07
CA PRO A 4 -17.84 23.44 98.06
C PRO A 4 -18.50 23.27 96.68
N ARG A 5 -17.75 23.54 95.60
CA ARG A 5 -18.23 23.35 94.22
C ARG A 5 -18.02 21.91 93.75
N LEU A 6 -19.15 21.29 93.41
CA LEU A 6 -19.33 20.00 92.74
C LEU A 6 -18.57 19.89 91.41
N ARG A 7 -18.00 18.72 91.14
CA ARG A 7 -17.50 18.31 89.82
C ARG A 7 -18.65 18.31 88.81
N ARG A 8 -18.47 19.02 87.68
CA ARG A 8 -19.34 18.92 86.51
C ARG A 8 -18.74 17.92 85.52
N ASN A 9 -19.56 16.97 85.06
CA ASN A 9 -19.25 16.09 83.93
C ASN A 9 -19.03 16.91 82.65
N PRO A 10 -18.14 16.46 81.74
CA PRO A 10 -17.94 17.10 80.45
C PRO A 10 -19.19 16.96 79.55
N PRO A 11 -19.44 17.95 78.68
CA PRO A 11 -20.56 17.92 77.74
C PRO A 11 -20.35 16.86 76.64
N PRO A 12 -21.44 16.39 76.00
CA PRO A 12 -21.36 15.41 74.91
C PRO A 12 -20.62 16.00 73.72
N ALA A 13 -19.76 15.18 73.11
CA ALA A 13 -18.96 15.53 71.94
C ALA A 13 -19.88 16.03 70.81
N THR A 14 -19.70 17.30 70.45
CA THR A 14 -20.19 17.87 69.20
C THR A 14 -19.67 17.04 68.04
N ALA A 15 -20.59 16.57 67.19
CA ALA A 15 -20.32 15.84 65.97
C ALA A 15 -19.26 16.59 65.14
N ALA A 16 -18.05 16.02 65.08
CA ALA A 16 -17.04 16.43 64.14
C ALA A 16 -17.62 16.24 62.74
N ALA A 17 -17.66 17.31 61.95
CA ALA A 17 -17.95 17.24 60.53
C ALA A 17 -17.04 16.17 59.91
N ALA A 18 -17.67 15.13 59.36
CA ALA A 18 -16.97 14.00 58.77
C ALA A 18 -15.99 14.49 57.70
N ALA A 19 -14.73 14.10 57.84
CA ALA A 19 -13.73 14.27 56.79
C ALA A 19 -14.23 13.62 55.48
N PRO A 20 -13.97 14.21 54.30
CA PRO A 20 -14.37 13.59 53.03
C PRO A 20 -13.61 12.27 52.82
N ALA A 21 -14.30 11.27 52.27
CA ALA A 21 -13.76 9.95 51.98
C ALA A 21 -12.55 9.99 51.00
N PRO A 22 -11.61 9.02 51.06
CA PRO A 22 -10.27 9.15 50.45
C PRO A 22 -10.18 9.01 48.92
N ASP A 23 -11.26 8.72 48.20
CA ASP A 23 -11.16 8.16 46.83
C ASP A 23 -11.71 9.09 45.73
N GLN A 24 -11.43 10.39 45.79
CA GLN A 24 -11.88 11.33 44.75
C GLN A 24 -10.72 12.10 44.12
N PHE A 25 -10.39 11.77 42.87
CA PHE A 25 -9.44 12.54 42.07
C PHE A 25 -10.07 13.86 41.62
N ARG A 26 -9.29 14.94 41.68
CA ARG A 26 -9.65 16.29 41.23
C ARG A 26 -9.11 16.54 39.83
N PRO A 27 -9.72 17.46 39.05
CA PRO A 27 -9.13 17.93 37.81
C PRO A 27 -7.67 18.41 38.02
N GLY A 28 -6.74 17.86 37.24
CA GLY A 28 -5.30 18.07 37.34
C GLY A 28 -4.53 16.89 37.98
N ASP A 29 -5.21 15.95 38.65
CA ASP A 29 -4.56 14.80 39.27
C ASP A 29 -4.04 13.83 38.21
N LEU A 30 -2.82 13.33 38.41
CA LEU A 30 -2.22 12.28 37.58
C LEU A 30 -2.68 10.90 38.06
N VAL A 31 -3.26 10.14 37.15
CA VAL A 31 -3.83 8.82 37.40
C VAL A 31 -3.31 7.80 36.39
N GLU A 32 -3.32 6.54 36.75
CA GLU A 32 -3.18 5.42 35.84
C GLU A 32 -4.55 4.79 35.59
N VAL A 33 -4.90 4.62 34.32
CA VAL A 33 -6.15 4.00 33.88
C VAL A 33 -5.93 2.53 33.57
N LEU A 34 -6.78 1.67 34.15
CA LEU A 34 -6.84 0.22 34.00
C LEU A 34 -8.10 -0.15 33.21
N PRO A 35 -7.98 -0.60 31.95
CA PRO A 35 -9.15 -1.02 31.18
C PRO A 35 -9.73 -2.34 31.71
N ASP A 36 -11.05 -2.41 31.85
CA ASP A 36 -11.78 -3.62 32.32
C ASP A 36 -12.09 -4.60 31.17
N GLU A 37 -11.64 -4.31 29.95
CA GLU A 37 -11.93 -5.08 28.74
C GLU A 37 -11.10 -6.38 28.68
N PRO A 38 -11.70 -7.54 28.31
CA PRO A 38 -10.97 -8.79 28.13
C PRO A 38 -9.93 -8.64 27.02
N GLY A 39 -8.65 -8.60 27.40
CA GLY A 39 -7.51 -8.34 26.51
C GLY A 39 -6.48 -7.36 27.09
N TYR A 40 -6.84 -6.61 28.13
CA TYR A 40 -6.02 -5.55 28.73
C TYR A 40 -5.73 -5.74 30.22
N ARG A 41 -5.90 -6.97 30.75
CA ARG A 41 -5.58 -7.28 32.16
C ARG A 41 -4.12 -6.91 32.47
N GLY A 42 -3.93 -5.89 33.30
CA GLY A 42 -2.63 -5.46 33.80
C GLY A 42 -1.93 -4.34 33.02
N ALA A 43 -2.58 -3.70 32.04
CA ALA A 43 -2.03 -2.52 31.38
C ALA A 43 -2.37 -1.23 32.15
N HIS A 44 -1.37 -0.39 32.40
CA HIS A 44 -1.48 0.88 33.12
C HIS A 44 -1.18 2.06 32.18
N PHE A 45 -2.13 2.97 32.01
CA PHE A 45 -1.97 4.11 31.10
C PHE A 45 -1.94 5.45 31.86
N PRO A 46 -0.86 6.25 31.76
CA PRO A 46 -0.76 7.53 32.45
C PRO A 46 -1.72 8.56 31.83
N ALA A 47 -2.54 9.18 32.68
CA ALA A 47 -3.49 10.20 32.30
C ALA A 47 -3.60 11.29 33.36
N SER A 48 -4.22 12.41 33.00
CA SER A 48 -4.61 13.49 33.90
C SER A 48 -6.12 13.60 33.95
N VAL A 49 -6.68 13.76 35.16
CA VAL A 49 -8.11 13.99 35.32
C VAL A 49 -8.45 15.39 34.83
N THR A 50 -9.47 15.52 33.99
CA THR A 50 -9.95 16.80 33.43
C THR A 50 -11.33 17.17 33.97
N ALA A 51 -12.15 16.19 34.35
CA ALA A 51 -13.43 16.38 35.04
C ALA A 51 -13.80 15.15 35.88
N SER A 52 -14.64 15.32 36.90
CA SER A 52 -15.18 14.24 37.72
C SER A 52 -16.71 14.18 37.62
N HIS A 53 -17.26 12.99 37.47
CA HIS A 53 -18.70 12.71 37.35
C HIS A 53 -19.20 11.93 38.55
N ALA A 54 -20.33 12.35 39.13
CA ALA A 54 -20.88 11.72 40.32
C ALA A 54 -21.86 10.57 40.01
N ASN A 55 -22.45 10.51 38.80
CA ASN A 55 -23.47 9.51 38.48
C ASN A 55 -23.57 9.19 36.96
N PRO A 56 -23.14 8.00 36.48
CA PRO A 56 -22.35 7.02 37.22
C PRO A 56 -21.00 7.61 37.62
N ARG A 57 -20.43 7.14 38.73
CA ARG A 57 -19.17 7.68 39.27
C ARG A 57 -18.01 7.41 38.31
N GLY A 58 -17.37 8.46 37.80
CA GLY A 58 -16.31 8.34 36.80
C GLY A 58 -15.50 9.62 36.62
N TYR A 59 -14.48 9.56 35.79
CA TYR A 59 -13.56 10.66 35.52
C TYR A 59 -13.42 10.87 34.00
N THR A 60 -13.42 12.12 33.55
CA THR A 60 -12.92 12.45 32.23
C THR A 60 -11.40 12.55 32.32
N VAL A 61 -10.65 11.75 31.57
CA VAL A 61 -9.19 11.69 31.63
C VAL A 61 -8.57 12.06 30.28
N ALA A 62 -7.39 12.67 30.31
CA ALA A 62 -6.59 13.00 29.13
C ALA A 62 -5.20 12.34 29.26
N TYR A 63 -4.83 11.51 28.28
CA TYR A 63 -3.57 10.78 28.29
C TYR A 63 -2.39 11.66 27.86
N ASP A 64 -1.24 11.45 28.50
CA ASP A 64 0.00 12.16 28.19
C ASP A 64 0.45 11.87 26.74
N GLY A 65 0.61 12.92 25.94
CA GLY A 65 1.04 12.83 24.52
C GLY A 65 -0.05 13.14 23.48
N SER A 66 -1.31 13.29 23.90
CA SER A 66 -2.40 13.77 23.05
C SER A 66 -2.50 15.30 23.10
N GLY A 67 -1.91 16.01 22.14
CA GLY A 67 -1.92 17.48 22.07
C GLY A 67 -3.31 18.14 21.93
N CYS A 68 -4.41 17.43 22.15
CA CYS A 68 -5.79 17.93 22.18
C CYS A 68 -6.62 17.15 23.22
N PRO A 69 -7.41 17.82 24.08
CA PRO A 69 -8.17 17.19 25.15
C PRO A 69 -9.49 16.60 24.62
N LEU A 70 -9.41 15.47 23.91
CA LEU A 70 -10.58 14.61 23.77
C LEU A 70 -10.58 13.69 24.98
N GLY A 71 -11.26 14.14 26.04
CA GLY A 71 -11.32 13.43 27.29
C GLY A 71 -12.12 12.14 27.16
N GLU A 72 -11.56 11.03 27.61
CA GLU A 72 -12.27 9.75 27.74
C GLU A 72 -12.97 9.72 29.10
N VAL A 73 -14.24 9.28 29.16
CA VAL A 73 -14.93 9.06 30.44
C VAL A 73 -14.66 7.63 30.90
N VAL A 74 -13.89 7.48 31.97
CA VAL A 74 -13.56 6.19 32.60
C VAL A 74 -14.33 6.03 33.92
N ALA A 75 -14.70 4.80 34.28
CA ALA A 75 -15.34 4.54 35.57
C ALA A 75 -14.35 4.78 36.72
N ALA A 76 -14.86 5.15 37.90
CA ALA A 76 -13.97 5.42 39.04
C ALA A 76 -13.17 4.19 39.50
N SER A 77 -13.65 2.97 39.22
CA SER A 77 -12.94 1.71 39.46
C SER A 77 -11.70 1.54 38.58
N GLN A 78 -11.62 2.27 37.46
CA GLN A 78 -10.56 2.13 36.46
C GLN A 78 -9.40 3.10 36.70
N ALA A 79 -9.53 4.09 37.59
CA ALA A 79 -8.49 5.09 37.84
C ALA A 79 -7.78 4.83 39.18
N THR A 80 -6.44 4.81 39.15
CA THR A 80 -5.60 4.67 40.35
C THR A 80 -4.56 5.80 40.43
N PRO A 81 -4.03 6.15 41.62
CA PRO A 81 -3.03 7.22 41.72
C PRO A 81 -1.74 6.85 40.99
N ALA A 82 -1.18 7.78 40.21
CA ALA A 82 0.10 7.54 39.53
C ALA A 82 1.24 7.32 40.55
N PRO A 83 2.16 6.36 40.30
CA PRO A 83 3.29 6.11 41.20
C PRO A 83 4.21 7.33 41.29
N ALA A 84 4.73 7.59 42.50
CA ALA A 84 5.63 8.72 42.73
C ALA A 84 6.87 8.64 41.83
N ARG A 85 6.97 9.52 40.82
CA ARG A 85 8.14 9.62 39.94
C ARG A 85 9.40 9.89 40.77
N ARG A 86 10.35 8.94 40.74
CA ARG A 86 11.72 9.16 41.22
C ARG A 86 12.36 10.28 40.38
N ALA A 87 12.65 11.41 41.01
CA ALA A 87 13.01 12.65 40.35
C ALA A 87 14.26 12.52 39.44
N ALA A 88 14.06 12.60 38.12
CA ALA A 88 15.12 12.93 37.18
C ALA A 88 15.13 14.45 36.98
N ARG A 89 16.17 15.13 37.50
CA ARG A 89 16.43 16.55 37.28
C ARG A 89 16.50 16.84 35.78
N ARG A 90 15.67 17.77 35.28
CA ARG A 90 15.95 18.51 34.04
C ARG A 90 15.59 19.98 34.18
N ALA A 91 16.47 20.78 33.59
CA ALA A 91 16.71 22.18 33.88
C ALA A 91 15.53 23.11 33.56
N THR A 92 15.37 24.11 34.42
CA THR A 92 14.50 25.27 34.25
C THR A 92 14.97 26.15 33.09
N GLY A 93 14.18 26.19 32.01
CA GLY A 93 14.23 27.23 30.98
C GLY A 93 12.84 27.89 30.90
N GLY A 94 12.73 29.16 31.33
CA GLY A 94 11.47 29.86 31.51
C GLY A 94 10.76 30.20 30.21
N ALA A 95 9.47 29.86 30.11
CA ALA A 95 8.57 30.33 29.06
C ALA A 95 7.82 31.60 29.52
N ARG A 96 8.09 32.74 28.87
CA ARG A 96 7.27 33.94 28.96
C ARG A 96 5.94 33.71 28.23
N ARG A 97 4.83 34.02 28.91
CA ARG A 97 3.48 34.10 28.34
C ARG A 97 3.44 35.14 27.20
N ARG A 98 2.93 34.77 26.02
CA ARG A 98 2.34 35.72 25.06
C ARG A 98 0.99 35.20 24.60
N GLY A 99 0.05 36.14 24.52
CA GLY A 99 -1.39 35.91 24.48
C GLY A 99 -1.92 35.32 23.18
N CYS A 100 -3.12 34.77 23.33
CA CYS A 100 -3.98 34.22 22.31
C CYS A 100 -4.47 35.32 21.35
N VAL A 101 -4.23 35.15 20.06
CA VAL A 101 -4.97 35.85 19.00
C VAL A 101 -5.81 34.79 18.30
N GLN A 102 -7.13 34.96 18.35
CA GLN A 102 -8.11 34.09 17.74
C GLN A 102 -8.01 34.17 16.21
N GLY A 103 -7.27 33.26 15.60
CA GLY A 103 -7.42 32.91 14.20
C GLY A 103 -8.62 31.97 14.04
N ARG A 104 -9.64 32.40 13.30
CA ARG A 104 -10.76 31.55 12.88
C ARG A 104 -10.23 30.40 12.01
N GLY A 105 -9.96 29.27 12.63
CA GLY A 105 -9.74 28.01 11.93
C GLY A 105 -11.08 27.45 11.47
N VAL A 106 -11.24 27.28 10.16
CA VAL A 106 -12.31 26.45 9.57
C VAL A 106 -12.08 25.03 10.07
N GLY A 107 -12.77 24.67 11.15
CA GLY A 107 -12.72 23.33 11.74
C GLY A 107 -13.65 22.40 10.97
N ILE A 108 -13.11 21.66 10.00
CA ILE A 108 -13.77 20.42 9.58
C ILE A 108 -13.35 19.37 10.62
N SER A 109 -14.19 19.12 11.62
CA SER A 109 -14.08 17.89 12.39
C SER A 109 -14.40 16.74 11.43
N LYS A 110 -13.39 16.13 10.80
CA LYS A 110 -13.60 14.85 10.09
C LYS A 110 -14.07 13.85 11.15
N THR A 111 -15.36 13.51 11.10
CA THR A 111 -15.93 12.32 11.73
C THR A 111 -15.12 11.10 11.31
N MET A 112 -14.98 10.12 12.21
CA MET A 112 -14.28 8.87 11.92
C MET A 112 -14.75 8.26 10.59
N PRO A 113 -13.85 8.03 9.61
CA PRO A 113 -14.25 7.63 8.27
C PRO A 113 -14.70 6.17 8.17
N TYR A 114 -14.46 5.36 9.21
CA TYR A 114 -14.79 3.94 9.22
C TYR A 114 -15.92 3.63 10.21
N LYS A 115 -16.86 2.79 9.76
CA LYS A 115 -17.97 2.28 10.58
C LYS A 115 -17.65 0.87 11.09
N LYS A 116 -18.34 0.43 12.16
CA LYS A 116 -18.29 -0.97 12.58
C LYS A 116 -18.63 -1.91 11.41
N GLY A 117 -17.83 -2.95 11.23
CA GLY A 117 -17.91 -3.93 10.14
C GLY A 117 -17.21 -3.51 8.85
N THR A 118 -16.67 -2.29 8.75
CA THR A 118 -15.94 -1.86 7.54
C THR A 118 -14.68 -2.71 7.37
N GLN A 119 -14.52 -3.31 6.20
CA GLN A 119 -13.32 -4.06 5.83
C GLN A 119 -12.18 -3.09 5.54
N VAL A 120 -11.04 -3.34 6.18
CA VAL A 120 -9.83 -2.54 6.08
C VAL A 120 -8.63 -3.47 6.00
N GLU A 121 -7.49 -2.90 5.63
CA GLU A 121 -6.21 -3.56 5.74
C GLU A 121 -5.33 -2.82 6.74
N VAL A 122 -4.63 -3.58 7.59
CA VAL A 122 -3.77 -3.06 8.65
C VAL A 122 -2.32 -3.33 8.32
N ALA A 123 -1.48 -2.29 8.43
CA ALA A 123 -0.06 -2.40 8.18
C ALA A 123 0.65 -3.24 9.24
N LYS A 124 1.44 -4.21 8.78
CA LYS A 124 2.50 -4.83 9.58
C LYS A 124 3.77 -4.02 9.40
N LEU A 125 4.39 -3.65 10.52
CA LEU A 125 5.63 -2.88 10.56
C LEU A 125 6.82 -3.77 10.94
N GLU A 126 7.95 -3.54 10.29
CA GLU A 126 9.27 -3.96 10.77
C GLU A 126 10.12 -2.70 10.97
N GLY A 127 10.43 -2.40 12.23
CA GLY A 127 10.93 -1.08 12.60
C GLY A 127 9.87 -0.01 12.32
N ASN A 128 10.20 0.96 11.46
CA ASN A 128 9.28 2.02 11.02
C ASN A 128 8.76 1.82 9.59
N SER A 129 9.08 0.70 8.95
CA SER A 129 8.71 0.43 7.56
C SER A 129 7.52 -0.51 7.49
N VAL A 130 6.53 -0.18 6.67
CA VAL A 130 5.43 -1.09 6.34
C VAL A 130 5.97 -2.19 5.44
N VAL A 131 5.77 -3.44 5.83
CA VAL A 131 6.23 -4.63 5.07
C VAL A 131 5.09 -5.47 4.51
N ALA A 132 3.90 -5.36 5.09
CA ALA A 132 2.71 -6.08 4.64
C ALA A 132 1.41 -5.42 5.12
N TRP A 133 0.29 -5.87 4.56
CA TRP A 133 -1.06 -5.42 4.89
C TRP A 133 -1.98 -6.62 5.15
N PHE A 134 -2.63 -6.66 6.31
CA PHE A 134 -3.49 -7.77 6.74
C PHE A 134 -4.95 -7.36 6.77
N SER A 135 -5.82 -8.20 6.22
CA SER A 135 -7.27 -7.95 6.24
C SER A 135 -7.81 -7.95 7.67
N ALA A 136 -8.64 -6.96 7.98
CA ALA A 136 -9.34 -6.83 9.25
C ALA A 136 -10.68 -6.13 9.07
N ALA A 137 -11.56 -6.27 10.06
CA ALA A 137 -12.80 -5.53 10.15
C ALA A 137 -12.73 -4.53 11.30
N VAL A 138 -13.24 -3.31 11.08
CA VAL A 138 -13.35 -2.31 12.14
C VAL A 138 -14.42 -2.73 13.14
N GLU A 139 -14.08 -2.87 14.41
CA GLU A 139 -15.05 -3.20 15.46
C GLU A 139 -15.65 -1.94 16.08
N LYS A 140 -14.81 -1.03 16.56
CA LYS A 140 -15.22 0.27 17.11
C LYS A 140 -14.07 1.28 17.05
N ALA A 141 -14.43 2.56 16.98
CA ALA A 141 -13.48 3.62 17.24
C ALA A 141 -13.18 3.67 18.74
N ILE A 142 -11.90 3.74 19.09
CA ILE A 142 -11.45 3.84 20.48
C ILE A 142 -11.08 5.29 20.80
N TRP A 143 -10.30 5.93 19.92
CA TRP A 143 -9.87 7.33 20.05
C TRP A 143 -10.00 8.06 18.71
N LYS A 144 -9.72 9.37 18.68
CA LYS A 144 -9.84 10.22 17.47
C LYS A 144 -9.10 9.66 16.25
N ASN A 145 -7.95 9.01 16.47
CA ASN A 145 -7.09 8.48 15.43
C ASN A 145 -6.80 6.98 15.60
N SER A 146 -7.64 6.23 16.32
CA SER A 146 -7.39 4.81 16.56
C SER A 146 -8.66 3.97 16.51
N LEU A 147 -8.55 2.81 15.88
CA LEU A 147 -9.63 1.85 15.72
C LEU A 147 -9.25 0.53 16.41
N LEU A 148 -10.23 -0.10 17.05
CA LEU A 148 -10.14 -1.51 17.40
C LEU A 148 -10.52 -2.31 16.15
N VAL A 149 -9.61 -3.14 15.69
CA VAL A 149 -9.77 -3.99 14.51
C VAL A 149 -9.79 -5.46 14.91
N ASP A 150 -10.56 -6.24 14.15
CA ASP A 150 -10.72 -7.68 14.29
C ASP A 150 -10.21 -8.37 13.02
N TYR A 151 -9.18 -9.18 13.15
CA TYR A 151 -8.56 -9.92 12.03
C TYR A 151 -9.32 -11.20 11.65
N ASN A 152 -10.38 -11.57 12.37
CA ASN A 152 -11.11 -12.81 12.14
C ASN A 152 -12.15 -12.72 11.00
N CYS A 153 -12.04 -11.74 10.11
CA CYS A 153 -13.03 -11.45 9.07
C CYS A 153 -13.21 -12.54 7.99
N SER A 154 -12.42 -13.63 8.03
CA SER A 154 -12.44 -14.67 6.99
C SER A 154 -12.25 -16.12 7.47
N LYS A 155 -12.34 -16.45 8.77
CA LYS A 155 -12.13 -17.84 9.24
C LYS A 155 -13.41 -18.49 9.81
N ASN A 156 -13.73 -19.66 9.28
CA ASN A 156 -14.65 -20.64 9.89
C ASN A 156 -13.94 -21.63 10.84
N ASP A 157 -12.62 -21.49 11.04
CA ASP A 157 -11.77 -22.52 11.66
C ASP A 157 -11.46 -22.29 13.15
N GLY A 158 -12.36 -21.64 13.90
CA GLY A 158 -12.32 -21.60 15.38
C GLY A 158 -11.09 -20.96 16.06
N SER A 159 -10.06 -20.52 15.33
CA SER A 159 -8.88 -19.85 15.88
C SER A 159 -9.14 -18.34 16.03
N VAL A 160 -9.36 -17.89 17.26
CA VAL A 160 -9.57 -16.48 17.61
C VAL A 160 -8.25 -15.72 17.38
N LEU A 161 -8.14 -14.99 16.28
CA LEU A 161 -7.06 -14.02 16.11
C LEU A 161 -7.27 -12.85 17.11
N PRO A 162 -6.18 -12.21 17.57
CA PRO A 162 -6.27 -11.12 18.54
C PRO A 162 -6.96 -9.90 17.94
N LYS A 163 -7.71 -9.16 18.76
CA LYS A 163 -8.14 -7.79 18.43
C LYS A 163 -7.01 -6.83 18.74
N GLU A 164 -6.82 -5.81 17.92
CA GLU A 164 -5.72 -4.84 18.07
C GLU A 164 -6.23 -3.41 17.99
N ILE A 165 -5.66 -2.50 18.79
CA ILE A 165 -5.89 -1.06 18.63
C ILE A 165 -4.82 -0.50 17.69
N VAL A 166 -5.26 0.04 16.57
CA VAL A 166 -4.38 0.47 15.48
C VAL A 166 -4.64 1.94 15.16
N ASP A 167 -3.57 2.71 15.01
CA ASP A 167 -3.63 4.11 14.56
C ASP A 167 -4.10 4.19 13.09
N LEU A 168 -4.98 5.13 12.77
CA LEU A 168 -5.52 5.37 11.43
C LEU A 168 -4.44 5.48 10.35
N LYS A 169 -3.23 5.97 10.66
CA LYS A 169 -2.14 6.06 9.67
C LYS A 169 -1.63 4.68 9.20
N HIS A 170 -1.93 3.63 9.94
CA HIS A 170 -1.58 2.24 9.62
C HIS A 170 -2.79 1.45 9.09
N ILE A 171 -3.90 2.13 8.79
CA ILE A 171 -5.13 1.53 8.28
C ILE A 171 -5.41 2.11 6.90
N ARG A 172 -5.74 1.24 5.94
CA ARG A 172 -6.22 1.64 4.62
C ARG A 172 -7.50 0.88 4.26
N PRO A 173 -8.36 1.41 3.39
CA PRO A 173 -9.48 0.64 2.87
C PRO A 173 -8.97 -0.53 2.01
N HIS A 174 -9.88 -1.37 1.53
CA HIS A 174 -9.53 -2.41 0.55
C HIS A 174 -9.23 -1.76 -0.83
N PRO A 175 -8.10 -2.08 -1.50
CA PRO A 175 -7.77 -1.50 -2.80
C PRO A 175 -8.79 -1.84 -3.88
N GLN A 176 -9.05 -0.91 -4.81
CA GLN A 176 -9.87 -1.21 -5.98
C GLN A 176 -9.09 -2.13 -6.92
N HIS A 177 -9.64 -3.31 -7.22
CA HIS A 177 -9.02 -4.27 -8.13
C HIS A 177 -9.11 -3.76 -9.57
N ALA A 178 -7.98 -3.69 -10.27
CA ALA A 178 -7.97 -3.62 -11.72
C ALA A 178 -7.99 -5.05 -12.27
N SER A 179 -9.03 -5.38 -13.03
CA SER A 179 -9.16 -6.69 -13.66
C SER A 179 -8.22 -6.79 -14.85
N ALA A 180 -7.40 -7.85 -14.89
CA ALA A 180 -6.44 -8.24 -15.95
C ALA A 180 -5.15 -7.39 -16.10
N ILE A 181 -4.28 -7.41 -15.07
CA ILE A 181 -2.91 -6.84 -15.14
C ILE A 181 -1.88 -7.96 -15.33
N ILE A 182 -1.02 -7.86 -16.34
CA ILE A 182 0.18 -8.70 -16.46
C ILE A 182 1.33 -8.00 -15.74
N PHE A 183 2.07 -8.75 -14.93
CA PHE A 183 3.22 -8.22 -14.20
C PHE A 183 4.51 -8.44 -14.98
N CYS A 184 5.42 -7.49 -14.91
CA CYS A 184 6.73 -7.54 -15.54
C CYS A 184 7.82 -7.83 -14.50
N ILE A 185 8.95 -8.35 -14.94
CA ILE A 185 10.15 -8.42 -14.10
C ILE A 185 10.50 -7.01 -13.60
N ASN A 186 10.82 -6.91 -12.31
CA ASN A 186 11.06 -5.72 -11.50
C ASN A 186 9.82 -4.89 -11.13
N ASP A 187 8.60 -5.33 -11.43
CA ASP A 187 7.41 -4.64 -10.95
C ASP A 187 7.34 -4.68 -9.41
N GLU A 188 7.13 -3.52 -8.80
CA GLU A 188 6.82 -3.42 -7.36
C GLU A 188 5.34 -3.79 -7.13
N VAL A 189 5.13 -4.89 -6.42
CA VAL A 189 3.82 -5.51 -6.25
C VAL A 189 3.57 -5.89 -4.80
N GLU A 190 2.31 -6.17 -4.51
CA GLU A 190 1.91 -6.82 -3.27
C GLU A 190 1.53 -8.28 -3.56
N GLY A 191 2.26 -9.23 -2.96
CA GLY A 191 2.01 -10.67 -3.08
C GLY A 191 1.28 -11.23 -1.87
N PHE A 192 0.19 -11.95 -2.10
CA PHE A 192 -0.64 -12.53 -1.05
C PHE A 192 -0.03 -13.83 -0.49
N GLN A 193 0.32 -13.81 0.80
CA GLN A 193 0.89 -14.96 1.52
C GLN A 193 0.46 -14.93 2.99
N GLY A 194 0.09 -16.08 3.56
CA GLY A 194 -0.19 -16.20 4.99
C GLY A 194 -1.23 -15.19 5.52
N ASN A 195 -2.30 -14.96 4.73
CA ASN A 195 -3.38 -13.99 4.99
C ASN A 195 -3.00 -12.50 4.94
N GLY A 196 -1.80 -12.16 4.46
CA GLY A 196 -1.36 -10.79 4.27
C GLY A 196 -0.89 -10.53 2.84
N TRP A 197 -0.95 -9.26 2.43
CA TRP A 197 -0.38 -8.75 1.20
C TRP A 197 1.00 -8.17 1.49
N TRP A 198 2.05 -8.84 1.03
CA TRP A 198 3.44 -8.51 1.33
C TRP A 198 4.05 -7.68 0.22
N LEU A 199 4.83 -6.65 0.58
CA LEU A 199 5.58 -5.88 -0.40
C LEU A 199 6.71 -6.72 -1.01
N GLY A 200 6.92 -6.58 -2.31
CA GLY A 200 8.03 -7.23 -3.00
C GLY A 200 8.14 -6.82 -4.46
N VAL A 201 8.96 -7.57 -5.19
CA VAL A 201 9.21 -7.36 -6.62
C VAL A 201 9.02 -8.66 -7.38
N ILE A 202 8.54 -8.57 -8.62
CA ILE A 202 8.59 -9.71 -9.54
C ILE A 202 10.02 -9.88 -10.04
N THR A 203 10.57 -11.08 -9.99
CA THR A 203 11.92 -11.39 -10.47
C THR A 203 11.90 -12.23 -11.74
N ASP A 204 10.85 -13.03 -11.94
CA ASP A 204 10.65 -13.82 -13.17
C ASP A 204 9.17 -13.90 -13.52
N VAL A 205 8.89 -14.09 -14.81
CA VAL A 205 7.56 -14.38 -15.36
C VAL A 205 7.60 -15.80 -15.92
N HIS A 206 6.57 -16.59 -15.62
CA HIS A 206 6.42 -17.99 -16.04
C HIS A 206 5.16 -18.15 -16.91
N PRO A 207 5.04 -19.24 -17.68
CA PRO A 207 3.81 -19.57 -18.39
C PRO A 207 2.60 -19.68 -17.44
N GLU A 208 1.40 -19.58 -18.02
CA GLU A 208 0.11 -19.67 -17.30
C GLU A 208 -0.09 -18.62 -16.19
N PHE A 209 0.48 -17.41 -16.36
CA PHE A 209 0.35 -16.30 -15.40
C PHE A 209 0.88 -16.62 -14.00
N ARG A 210 1.98 -17.38 -13.94
CA ARG A 210 2.76 -17.57 -12.73
C ARG A 210 3.95 -16.61 -12.72
N TYR A 211 4.34 -16.15 -11.54
CA TYR A 211 5.41 -15.17 -11.38
C TYR A 211 6.30 -15.54 -10.20
N THR A 212 7.62 -15.39 -10.33
CA THR A 212 8.50 -15.41 -9.15
C THR A 212 8.39 -14.07 -8.45
N PHE A 213 7.86 -14.07 -7.24
CA PHE A 213 7.77 -12.92 -6.36
C PHE A 213 8.86 -13.01 -5.29
N LYS A 214 9.66 -11.95 -5.18
CA LYS A 214 10.65 -11.76 -4.13
C LYS A 214 10.14 -10.80 -3.07
N ALA A 215 9.92 -11.31 -1.87
CA ALA A 215 9.45 -10.50 -0.75
C ALA A 215 10.53 -9.49 -0.30
N ALA A 216 10.16 -8.22 -0.15
CA ALA A 216 11.11 -7.16 0.21
C ALA A 216 11.70 -7.33 1.61
N HIS A 217 10.91 -7.84 2.56
CA HIS A 217 11.31 -7.97 3.97
C HIS A 217 12.27 -9.14 4.22
N SER A 218 12.06 -10.28 3.54
CA SER A 218 12.84 -11.51 3.76
C SER A 218 13.80 -11.83 2.61
N GLY A 219 13.64 -11.20 1.44
CA GLY A 219 14.38 -11.53 0.22
C GLY A 219 14.04 -12.90 -0.35
N LYS A 220 13.09 -13.64 0.24
CA LYS A 220 12.70 -14.98 -0.20
C LYS A 220 11.86 -14.89 -1.49
N GLU A 221 12.15 -15.80 -2.40
CA GLU A 221 11.42 -15.97 -3.66
C GLU A 221 10.39 -17.10 -3.55
N ILE A 222 9.21 -16.88 -4.14
CA ILE A 222 8.10 -17.82 -4.21
C ILE A 222 7.35 -17.63 -5.53
N GLN A 223 6.84 -18.71 -6.11
CA GLN A 223 5.96 -18.62 -7.28
C GLN A 223 4.52 -18.33 -6.84
N LEU A 224 3.93 -17.29 -7.41
CA LEU A 224 2.55 -16.88 -7.18
C LEU A 224 1.76 -16.85 -8.49
N ASP A 225 0.48 -17.22 -8.41
CA ASP A 225 -0.50 -17.00 -9.48
C ASP A 225 -0.84 -15.50 -9.58
N GLN A 226 -1.23 -15.04 -10.77
CA GLN A 226 -1.68 -13.67 -11.01
C GLN A 226 -2.73 -13.18 -10.00
N LYS A 227 -3.66 -14.04 -9.55
CA LYS A 227 -4.71 -13.69 -8.58
C LYS A 227 -4.17 -13.43 -7.18
N ALA A 228 -2.98 -13.94 -6.88
CA ALA A 228 -2.26 -13.70 -5.63
C ALA A 228 -1.34 -12.48 -5.71
N LEU A 229 -1.41 -11.70 -6.79
CA LEU A 229 -0.63 -10.49 -6.99
C LEU A 229 -1.53 -9.30 -7.27
N ARG A 230 -1.10 -8.12 -6.81
CA ARG A 230 -1.71 -6.84 -7.19
C ARG A 230 -0.65 -5.75 -7.26
N LEU A 231 -0.93 -4.72 -8.05
CA LEU A 231 -0.10 -3.53 -8.06
C LEU A 231 -0.09 -2.88 -6.68
N ARG A 232 1.04 -2.27 -6.32
CA ARG A 232 1.17 -1.48 -5.11
C ARG A 232 0.43 -0.14 -5.26
N TYR A 233 -0.47 0.14 -4.32
CA TYR A 233 -1.13 1.44 -4.17
C TYR A 233 -0.81 2.00 -2.79
N ASP A 234 -0.41 3.26 -2.74
CA ASP A 234 -0.21 3.96 -1.49
C ASP A 234 -1.51 4.69 -1.12
N TRP A 235 -2.00 4.46 0.09
CA TRP A 235 -3.14 5.20 0.64
C TRP A 235 -2.61 6.45 1.34
N THR A 236 -2.77 7.62 0.73
CA THR A 236 -2.32 8.89 1.30
C THR A 236 -3.44 9.92 1.20
N HIS A 237 -3.56 10.77 2.23
CA HIS A 237 -4.56 11.86 2.27
C HIS A 237 -6.01 11.41 2.00
N ASP A 238 -6.39 10.21 2.46
CA ASP A 238 -7.70 9.60 2.24
C ASP A 238 -8.04 9.33 0.76
N GLN A 239 -7.02 9.14 -0.08
CA GLN A 239 -7.17 8.77 -1.49
C GLN A 239 -6.19 7.65 -1.87
N TRP A 240 -6.64 6.75 -2.73
CA TRP A 240 -5.75 5.78 -3.37
C TRP A 240 -4.89 6.52 -4.37
N GLN A 241 -3.60 6.55 -4.12
CA GLN A 241 -2.63 6.88 -5.13
C GLN A 241 -2.10 5.56 -5.65
N GLN A 242 -2.43 5.25 -6.91
CA GLN A 242 -1.59 4.30 -7.62
C GLN A 242 -0.17 4.84 -7.50
N VAL A 243 0.76 4.00 -7.05
CA VAL A 243 2.18 4.33 -7.15
C VAL A 243 2.46 4.35 -8.65
N THR A 244 2.09 5.46 -9.26
CA THR A 244 2.07 5.60 -10.69
C THR A 244 3.47 6.03 -11.01
N GLN A 245 4.25 5.12 -11.59
CA GLN A 245 5.43 5.55 -12.31
C GLN A 245 5.07 6.33 -13.58
N MET A 246 3.80 6.39 -14.02
CA MET A 246 3.37 7.18 -15.19
C MET A 246 1.89 7.63 -15.14
N ILE A 247 1.60 8.87 -14.74
CA ILE A 247 0.32 9.55 -15.08
C ILE A 247 0.55 10.35 -16.38
N PRO A 248 -0.18 10.11 -17.47
CA PRO A 248 -0.16 10.97 -18.65
C PRO A 248 -0.83 12.31 -18.28
N GLY A 249 -0.06 13.40 -18.30
CA GLY A 249 -0.54 14.77 -18.02
C GLY A 249 0.31 15.56 -17.02
N LEU A 250 1.11 14.89 -16.20
CA LEU A 250 2.15 15.51 -15.35
C LEU A 250 3.56 15.46 -15.97
N PHE A 251 3.62 15.12 -17.26
CA PHE A 251 4.81 14.87 -18.08
C PHE A 251 5.90 15.97 -17.95
N TYR A 252 5.50 17.21 -17.68
CA TYR A 252 6.42 18.35 -17.64
C TYR A 252 7.00 18.69 -16.25
N MET A 253 6.51 18.11 -15.13
CA MET A 253 6.91 18.56 -13.77
C MET A 253 7.70 17.55 -12.92
N LEU A 254 7.92 16.31 -13.39
CA LEU A 254 8.71 15.29 -12.67
C LEU A 254 9.88 14.77 -13.52
N LEU A 255 10.73 15.69 -13.98
CA LEU A 255 11.94 15.38 -14.75
C LEU A 255 12.94 14.43 -14.03
N PRO A 256 13.11 14.43 -12.69
CA PRO A 256 14.09 13.53 -12.06
C PRO A 256 13.60 12.07 -11.93
N THR A 257 12.32 11.85 -11.61
CA THR A 257 11.77 10.51 -11.33
C THR A 257 11.39 9.75 -12.61
N PHE A 258 11.00 10.45 -13.67
CA PHE A 258 10.80 9.86 -14.99
C PHE A 258 12.12 9.37 -15.59
N HIS A 259 13.17 10.19 -15.50
CA HIS A 259 14.52 9.81 -15.92
C HIS A 259 14.98 8.54 -15.19
N ASN A 260 14.77 8.44 -13.87
CA ASN A 260 15.22 7.30 -13.07
C ASN A 260 14.52 5.97 -13.39
N ASN A 261 13.26 5.98 -13.83
CA ASN A 261 12.56 4.74 -14.20
C ASN A 261 12.79 4.33 -15.67
N VAL A 262 12.87 5.31 -16.58
CA VAL A 262 13.25 5.08 -17.98
C VAL A 262 14.71 4.61 -18.07
N THR A 263 15.63 5.23 -17.33
CA THR A 263 17.04 4.80 -17.29
C THR A 263 17.25 3.44 -16.63
N LYS A 264 16.38 3.02 -15.70
CA LYS A 264 16.37 1.63 -15.19
C LYS A 264 15.87 0.63 -16.23
N LYS A 265 14.77 0.94 -16.93
CA LYS A 265 14.16 0.04 -17.94
C LYS A 265 14.99 -0.09 -19.21
N PHE A 266 15.73 0.95 -19.57
CA PHE A 266 16.60 1.02 -20.74
C PHE A 266 18.06 1.23 -20.34
N ALA A 267 18.49 0.51 -19.31
CA ALA A 267 19.89 0.51 -18.92
C ALA A 267 20.76 -0.01 -20.07
N LYS A 268 22.05 0.34 -20.06
CA LYS A 268 22.99 -0.18 -21.06
C LYS A 268 22.99 -1.71 -21.03
N GLY A 269 22.76 -2.32 -22.19
CA GLY A 269 22.67 -3.77 -22.38
C GLY A 269 21.25 -4.33 -22.29
N SER A 270 20.23 -3.53 -21.96
CA SER A 270 18.83 -3.97 -21.96
C SER A 270 18.37 -4.31 -23.38
N LYS A 271 17.68 -5.46 -23.54
CA LYS A 271 16.99 -5.84 -24.77
C LYS A 271 15.70 -5.03 -24.95
N VAL A 272 15.52 -4.49 -26.14
CA VAL A 272 14.44 -3.56 -26.50
C VAL A 272 13.87 -3.90 -27.86
N GLU A 273 12.67 -3.38 -28.11
CA GLU A 273 12.05 -3.37 -29.42
C GLU A 273 11.79 -1.94 -29.87
N VAL A 274 12.04 -1.68 -31.14
CA VAL A 274 11.92 -0.37 -31.77
C VAL A 274 10.90 -0.42 -32.90
N THR A 275 10.04 0.59 -32.98
CA THR A 275 9.14 0.78 -34.11
C THR A 275 9.52 2.04 -34.90
N SER A 276 9.18 2.08 -36.19
CA SER A 276 9.28 3.27 -37.03
C SER A 276 7.93 3.61 -37.64
N ASN A 277 7.69 4.89 -37.85
CA ASN A 277 6.53 5.39 -38.59
C ASN A 277 6.81 5.57 -40.08
N ASP A 278 8.00 5.20 -40.54
CA ASP A 278 8.35 5.28 -41.96
C ASP A 278 7.51 4.32 -42.80
N ASP A 279 7.21 4.72 -44.03
CA ASP A 279 6.42 3.94 -44.96
C ASP A 279 7.05 2.55 -45.18
N GLY A 280 6.26 1.50 -44.96
CA GLY A 280 6.71 0.10 -45.05
C GLY A 280 7.20 -0.52 -43.73
N PHE A 281 7.47 0.29 -42.70
CA PHE A 281 7.88 -0.17 -41.37
C PHE A 281 6.84 0.08 -40.27
N HIS A 282 5.78 0.81 -40.63
CA HIS A 282 4.69 1.13 -39.72
C HIS A 282 4.00 -0.13 -39.19
N GLY A 283 4.00 -0.28 -37.87
CA GLY A 283 3.37 -1.41 -37.17
C GLY A 283 4.32 -2.58 -36.86
N ALA A 284 5.57 -2.53 -37.33
CA ALA A 284 6.60 -3.50 -37.00
C ALA A 284 7.40 -3.11 -35.75
N TRP A 285 7.88 -4.11 -35.03
CA TRP A 285 8.78 -3.97 -33.88
C TRP A 285 10.07 -4.75 -34.10
N PHE A 286 11.19 -4.06 -34.24
CA PHE A 286 12.51 -4.63 -34.50
C PHE A 286 13.30 -4.78 -33.21
N GLN A 287 13.96 -5.92 -33.03
CA GLN A 287 14.74 -6.21 -31.83
C GLN A 287 16.10 -5.50 -31.84
N GLY A 288 16.53 -5.05 -30.67
CA GLY A 288 17.84 -4.45 -30.48
C GLY A 288 18.27 -4.38 -29.03
N THR A 289 19.41 -3.74 -28.82
CA THR A 289 20.08 -3.61 -27.53
C THR A 289 20.33 -2.12 -27.22
N ALA A 290 19.85 -1.66 -26.07
CA ALA A 290 20.06 -0.28 -25.63
C ALA A 290 21.53 -0.06 -25.24
N LEU A 291 22.21 0.86 -25.93
CA LEU A 291 23.61 1.20 -25.68
C LEU A 291 23.76 2.39 -24.73
N LYS A 292 22.94 3.43 -24.93
CA LYS A 292 23.05 4.69 -24.20
C LYS A 292 21.75 5.47 -24.24
N TYR A 293 21.43 6.17 -23.15
CA TYR A 293 20.37 7.17 -23.12
C TYR A 293 20.96 8.59 -23.15
N VAL A 294 20.54 9.43 -24.10
CA VAL A 294 20.99 10.83 -24.25
C VAL A 294 19.83 11.68 -24.76
N ASN A 295 19.55 12.81 -24.10
CA ASN A 295 18.58 13.82 -24.58
C ASN A 295 17.22 13.24 -25.01
N ASN A 296 16.63 12.36 -24.19
CA ASN A 296 15.35 11.69 -24.49
C ASN A 296 15.34 10.80 -25.74
N LYS A 297 16.53 10.37 -26.16
CA LYS A 297 16.73 9.32 -27.16
C LYS A 297 17.53 8.17 -26.57
N ILE A 298 17.26 6.97 -27.07
CA ILE A 298 18.02 5.77 -26.77
C ILE A 298 18.81 5.41 -28.03
N LEU A 299 20.12 5.28 -27.88
CA LEU A 299 20.97 4.68 -28.89
C LEU A 299 20.75 3.17 -28.84
N VAL A 300 20.19 2.61 -29.91
CA VAL A 300 19.87 1.18 -30.02
C VAL A 300 20.74 0.59 -31.12
N GLU A 301 21.37 -0.54 -30.82
CA GLU A 301 22.02 -1.42 -31.80
C GLU A 301 21.04 -2.53 -32.17
N TYR A 302 20.68 -2.65 -33.44
CA TYR A 302 19.71 -3.65 -33.90
C TYR A 302 20.35 -5.04 -33.95
N ASP A 303 19.57 -6.06 -33.60
CA ASP A 303 20.08 -7.45 -33.55
C ASP A 303 20.23 -8.05 -34.97
N ALA A 304 19.31 -7.73 -35.88
CA ALA A 304 19.26 -8.31 -37.24
C ALA A 304 19.62 -7.33 -38.38
N LEU A 305 19.53 -6.01 -38.14
CA LEU A 305 19.76 -5.00 -39.17
C LEU A 305 21.24 -4.60 -39.28
N LYS A 306 21.71 -4.33 -40.50
CA LYS A 306 23.08 -3.91 -40.81
C LYS A 306 23.15 -2.45 -41.23
N ALA A 307 24.29 -1.82 -40.96
CA ALA A 307 24.62 -0.51 -41.50
C ALA A 307 24.96 -0.60 -43.00
N ASP A 308 25.18 0.56 -43.65
CA ASP A 308 25.52 0.66 -45.08
C ASP A 308 26.76 -0.15 -45.50
N ASP A 309 27.62 -0.51 -44.55
CA ASP A 309 28.79 -1.35 -44.80
C ASP A 309 28.47 -2.87 -44.87
N GLU A 310 27.21 -3.25 -44.60
CA GLU A 310 26.68 -4.63 -44.56
C GLU A 310 27.40 -5.56 -43.57
N ILE A 311 28.29 -5.01 -42.74
CA ILE A 311 29.14 -5.77 -41.83
C ILE A 311 28.74 -5.46 -40.39
N THR A 312 28.66 -4.18 -40.06
CA THR A 312 28.38 -3.72 -38.70
C THR A 312 26.88 -3.69 -38.41
N PRO A 313 26.46 -4.01 -37.18
CA PRO A 313 25.07 -3.84 -36.78
C PRO A 313 24.62 -2.38 -36.92
N LEU A 314 23.41 -2.17 -37.43
CA LEU A 314 22.84 -0.83 -37.52
C LEU A 314 22.66 -0.24 -36.11
N THR A 315 23.09 1.01 -35.93
CA THR A 315 22.93 1.71 -34.66
C THR A 315 22.26 3.06 -34.89
N GLU A 316 21.16 3.31 -34.20
CA GLU A 316 20.36 4.53 -34.39
C GLU A 316 19.92 5.16 -33.07
N ALA A 317 19.75 6.50 -33.08
CA ALA A 317 19.27 7.26 -31.94
C ALA A 317 17.75 7.48 -32.03
N ILE A 318 17.01 6.65 -31.31
CA ILE A 318 15.55 6.55 -31.39
C ILE A 318 14.89 7.32 -30.26
N GLU A 319 13.79 8.03 -30.54
CA GLU A 319 13.02 8.68 -29.49
C GLU A 319 12.37 7.65 -28.55
N VAL A 320 12.39 7.92 -27.25
CA VAL A 320 11.92 6.96 -26.22
C VAL A 320 10.50 6.45 -26.46
N GLN A 321 9.63 7.24 -27.10
CA GLN A 321 8.26 6.85 -27.41
C GLN A 321 8.15 5.72 -28.47
N HIS A 322 9.19 5.54 -29.29
CA HIS A 322 9.28 4.50 -30.31
C HIS A 322 10.04 3.27 -29.81
N VAL A 323 10.41 3.23 -28.53
CA VAL A 323 11.13 2.14 -27.90
C VAL A 323 10.30 1.54 -26.78
N ARG A 324 10.20 0.21 -26.76
CA ARG A 324 9.65 -0.57 -25.64
C ARG A 324 10.68 -1.61 -25.18
N PRO A 325 10.62 -2.10 -23.94
CA PRO A 325 11.37 -3.31 -23.56
C PRO A 325 11.00 -4.49 -24.48
N CYS A 326 11.67 -5.64 -24.40
CA CYS A 326 11.08 -6.85 -24.99
C CYS A 326 9.84 -7.29 -24.19
N PRO A 327 8.80 -7.85 -24.83
CA PRO A 327 7.67 -8.41 -24.11
C PRO A 327 8.10 -9.58 -23.24
N PRO A 328 7.34 -9.89 -22.17
CA PRO A 328 7.62 -11.03 -21.33
C PRO A 328 7.59 -12.30 -22.19
N ASP A 329 8.58 -13.17 -22.02
CA ASP A 329 8.62 -14.46 -22.69
C ASP A 329 7.60 -15.38 -22.00
N ILE A 330 6.41 -15.50 -22.60
CA ILE A 330 5.32 -16.33 -22.11
C ILE A 330 5.24 -17.57 -23.01
N PRO A 331 5.73 -18.74 -22.55
CA PRO A 331 5.65 -19.97 -23.34
C PRO A 331 4.20 -20.34 -23.63
N VAL A 332 3.89 -20.63 -24.90
CA VAL A 332 2.56 -21.06 -25.32
C VAL A 332 2.58 -22.58 -25.55
N THR A 333 2.61 -23.36 -24.47
CA THR A 333 2.78 -24.83 -24.56
C THR A 333 1.57 -25.57 -25.13
N SER A 334 0.39 -24.96 -25.11
CA SER A 334 -0.86 -25.55 -25.62
C SER A 334 -1.15 -25.23 -27.09
N GLY A 335 -0.27 -24.48 -27.76
CA GLY A 335 -0.54 -23.91 -29.07
C GLY A 335 -1.47 -22.69 -29.01
N PHE A 336 -1.62 -22.02 -30.16
CA PHE A 336 -2.53 -20.88 -30.33
C PHE A 336 -3.92 -21.32 -30.81
N ASN A 337 -4.95 -20.60 -30.41
CA ASN A 337 -6.33 -20.82 -30.81
C ASN A 337 -6.74 -19.89 -31.94
N LEU A 338 -7.84 -20.25 -32.62
CA LEU A 338 -8.49 -19.36 -33.57
C LEU A 338 -8.87 -18.04 -32.89
N LEU A 339 -8.63 -16.92 -33.58
CA LEU A 339 -8.85 -15.54 -33.11
C LEU A 339 -7.90 -15.04 -32.02
N ASP A 340 -6.91 -15.82 -31.60
CA ASP A 340 -5.86 -15.30 -30.72
C ASP A 340 -5.10 -14.17 -31.44
N GLU A 341 -4.88 -13.06 -30.73
CA GLU A 341 -4.04 -11.96 -31.20
C GLU A 341 -2.57 -12.30 -30.89
N VAL A 342 -1.71 -12.23 -31.91
CA VAL A 342 -0.32 -12.67 -31.86
C VAL A 342 0.60 -11.62 -32.46
N ASP A 343 1.85 -11.61 -32.01
CA ASP A 343 2.95 -11.00 -32.76
C ASP A 343 3.61 -12.11 -33.61
N ALA A 344 3.68 -11.90 -34.92
CA ALA A 344 4.35 -12.80 -35.86
C ALA A 344 5.71 -12.24 -36.29
N CYS A 345 6.75 -13.05 -36.20
CA CYS A 345 8.10 -12.68 -36.63
C CYS A 345 8.22 -12.84 -38.16
N TRP A 346 8.35 -11.72 -38.85
CA TRP A 346 8.46 -11.65 -40.31
C TRP A 346 9.34 -10.48 -40.73
N ASN A 347 10.25 -10.69 -41.70
CA ASN A 347 11.22 -9.69 -42.16
C ASN A 347 11.97 -9.00 -40.99
N ASP A 348 12.50 -9.82 -40.07
CA ASP A 348 13.29 -9.39 -38.91
C ASP A 348 12.55 -8.49 -37.88
N GLY A 349 11.23 -8.38 -38.02
CA GLY A 349 10.37 -7.62 -37.11
C GLY A 349 9.17 -8.43 -36.62
N TRP A 350 8.59 -7.98 -35.51
CA TRP A 350 7.34 -8.51 -34.94
C TRP A 350 6.15 -7.70 -35.43
N TRP A 351 5.16 -8.38 -36.00
CA TRP A 351 3.96 -7.80 -36.59
C TRP A 351 2.69 -8.29 -35.90
N VAL A 352 1.80 -7.37 -35.55
CA VAL A 352 0.54 -7.71 -34.90
C VAL A 352 -0.43 -8.34 -35.91
N GLY A 353 -0.93 -9.53 -35.59
CA GLY A 353 -1.91 -10.24 -36.40
C GLY A 353 -2.87 -11.07 -35.55
N VAL A 354 -3.80 -11.75 -36.21
CA VAL A 354 -4.80 -12.61 -35.56
C VAL A 354 -4.76 -13.99 -36.19
N ILE A 355 -4.81 -15.05 -35.39
CA ILE A 355 -4.91 -16.42 -35.92
C ILE A 355 -6.23 -16.59 -36.67
N SER A 356 -6.16 -16.77 -37.98
CA SER A 356 -7.33 -16.99 -38.83
C SER A 356 -7.60 -18.47 -39.13
N LYS A 357 -6.58 -19.34 -39.01
CA LYS A 357 -6.71 -20.81 -39.11
C LYS A 357 -5.64 -21.51 -38.26
N VAL A 358 -6.01 -22.64 -37.67
CA VAL A 358 -5.10 -23.56 -36.97
C VAL A 358 -4.93 -24.82 -37.81
N ASN A 359 -3.73 -25.06 -38.32
CA ASN A 359 -3.40 -26.21 -39.16
C ASN A 359 -2.73 -27.31 -38.33
N SER A 360 -2.63 -28.53 -38.87
CA SER A 360 -1.92 -29.63 -38.20
C SER A 360 -0.40 -29.41 -38.19
N GLY A 361 0.27 -29.84 -37.13
CA GLY A 361 1.73 -29.75 -37.00
C GLY A 361 2.24 -28.39 -36.51
N ASP A 362 1.50 -27.75 -35.60
CA ASP A 362 1.86 -26.46 -34.98
C ASP A 362 2.13 -25.33 -35.98
N ARG A 363 1.31 -25.31 -37.04
CA ARG A 363 1.28 -24.29 -38.09
C ARG A 363 0.01 -23.47 -37.97
N TYR A 364 0.12 -22.15 -38.14
CA TYR A 364 -0.99 -21.23 -37.97
C TYR A 364 -1.04 -20.23 -39.12
N MET A 365 -2.24 -19.96 -39.64
CA MET A 365 -2.45 -18.84 -40.55
C MET A 365 -2.71 -17.59 -39.72
N VAL A 366 -1.93 -16.54 -39.97
CA VAL A 366 -2.08 -15.24 -39.31
C VAL A 366 -2.61 -14.24 -40.34
N TYR A 367 -3.69 -13.56 -39.98
CA TYR A 367 -4.26 -12.46 -40.73
C TYR A 367 -3.75 -11.12 -40.20
N PHE A 368 -3.16 -10.32 -41.09
CA PHE A 368 -2.67 -8.98 -40.76
C PHE A 368 -3.70 -7.93 -41.19
N ARG A 369 -4.28 -7.23 -40.21
CA ARG A 369 -5.35 -6.24 -40.48
C ARG A 369 -4.87 -5.06 -41.33
N SER A 370 -3.60 -4.66 -41.18
CA SER A 370 -3.02 -3.50 -41.89
C SER A 370 -2.85 -3.74 -43.39
N SER A 371 -2.39 -4.94 -43.79
CA SER A 371 -2.18 -5.30 -45.19
C SER A 371 -3.31 -6.12 -45.81
N THR A 372 -4.24 -6.63 -45.01
CA THR A 372 -5.31 -7.58 -45.40
C THR A 372 -4.80 -8.92 -45.93
N GLU A 373 -3.56 -9.28 -45.61
CA GLU A 373 -2.91 -10.52 -46.05
C GLU A 373 -3.03 -11.64 -45.00
N GLU A 374 -2.96 -12.89 -45.45
CA GLU A 374 -2.81 -14.07 -44.59
C GLU A 374 -1.50 -14.79 -44.92
N THR A 375 -0.73 -15.20 -43.91
CA THR A 375 0.52 -15.95 -44.10
C THR A 375 0.63 -17.08 -43.06
N GLU A 376 1.26 -18.19 -43.44
CA GLU A 376 1.46 -19.35 -42.56
C GLU A 376 2.77 -19.24 -41.76
N PHE A 377 2.67 -19.38 -40.44
CA PHE A 377 3.78 -19.34 -39.50
C PHE A 377 3.88 -20.63 -38.70
N GLY A 378 5.11 -21.00 -38.33
CA GLY A 378 5.36 -22.03 -37.33
C GLY A 378 5.19 -21.48 -35.92
N HIS A 379 4.99 -22.36 -34.95
CA HIS A 379 4.84 -22.00 -33.54
C HIS A 379 5.95 -21.07 -33.01
N GLU A 380 7.22 -21.35 -33.34
CA GLU A 380 8.39 -20.58 -32.88
C GLU A 380 8.47 -19.17 -33.48
N GLN A 381 7.72 -18.90 -34.56
CA GLN A 381 7.66 -17.59 -35.20
C GLN A 381 6.53 -16.73 -34.63
N LEU A 382 5.78 -17.25 -33.66
CA LEU A 382 4.65 -16.57 -33.06
C LEU A 382 4.85 -16.40 -31.56
N ARG A 383 4.34 -15.30 -31.02
CA ARG A 383 4.18 -15.10 -29.58
C ARG A 383 2.85 -14.41 -29.31
N LEU A 384 2.36 -14.51 -28.08
CA LEU A 384 1.14 -13.79 -27.68
C LEU A 384 1.35 -12.28 -27.83
N HIS A 385 0.37 -11.61 -28.43
CA HIS A 385 0.40 -10.16 -28.54
C HIS A 385 0.25 -9.50 -27.16
N CYS A 386 1.10 -8.53 -26.89
CA CYS A 386 1.00 -7.66 -25.73
C CYS A 386 1.18 -6.20 -26.17
N ASP A 387 0.32 -5.31 -25.67
CA ASP A 387 0.41 -3.88 -25.86
C ASP A 387 1.34 -3.25 -24.82
N TRP A 388 2.21 -2.34 -25.25
CA TRP A 388 3.01 -1.53 -24.34
C TRP A 388 2.33 -0.18 -24.08
N VAL A 389 1.67 -0.04 -22.93
CA VAL A 389 0.88 1.15 -22.58
C VAL A 389 1.28 1.69 -21.22
N GLY A 390 1.61 2.98 -21.16
CA GLY A 390 1.92 3.66 -19.89
C GLY A 390 3.10 3.03 -19.13
N GLY A 391 4.06 2.46 -19.87
CA GLY A 391 5.23 1.80 -19.30
C GLY A 391 5.00 0.38 -18.77
N ARG A 392 3.93 -0.30 -19.21
CA ARG A 392 3.59 -1.67 -18.83
C ARG A 392 3.13 -2.50 -20.02
N TRP A 393 3.35 -3.80 -19.95
CA TRP A 393 2.75 -4.77 -20.86
C TRP A 393 1.32 -5.08 -20.44
N MET A 394 0.40 -4.89 -21.37
CA MET A 394 -1.01 -5.21 -21.26
C MET A 394 -1.31 -6.28 -22.30
N ARG A 395 -2.25 -7.17 -22.01
CA ARG A 395 -2.76 -8.09 -23.03
C ARG A 395 -4.20 -7.72 -23.32
N ALA A 396 -4.58 -7.77 -24.58
CA ALA A 396 -5.98 -7.72 -24.95
C ALA A 396 -6.72 -8.81 -24.16
N SER A 397 -7.75 -8.42 -23.42
CA SER A 397 -8.67 -9.39 -22.84
C SER A 397 -9.18 -10.27 -23.97
N LEU A 398 -9.05 -11.60 -23.84
CA LEU A 398 -9.76 -12.57 -24.67
C LEU A 398 -11.18 -12.02 -24.86
N GLY A 399 -11.49 -11.60 -26.09
CA GLY A 399 -12.77 -11.00 -26.43
C GLY A 399 -13.86 -11.93 -25.90
N LEU A 400 -14.88 -11.34 -25.26
CA LEU A 400 -16.01 -12.06 -24.70
C LEU A 400 -16.42 -13.20 -25.63
N GLU A 401 -16.37 -14.43 -25.11
CA GLU A 401 -17.26 -15.47 -25.63
C GLU A 401 -18.68 -14.93 -25.51
N ALA A 402 -19.32 -14.71 -26.66
CA ALA A 402 -20.71 -14.31 -26.79
C ALA A 402 -21.59 -15.54 -26.97
#